data_AF-A0A835E8E9-F1
#
_entry.id   AF-A0A835E8E9-F1
#
_cell.length_a   1.000
_cell.length_b   1.000
_cell.length_c   1.000
_cell.angle_alpha   90.00
_cell.angle_beta   90.00
_cell.angle_gamma   90.00
#
_symmetry.space_group_name_H-M   'P 1'
#
loop_
_entity.id
_entity.type
_entity.pdbx_description
1 polymer ?
#
loop_
_entity_poly.entity_id
_entity_poly.type
_entity_poly.pdbx_seq_one_letter_code
_entity_poly.pdbx_strand_id
1 'polypeptide(L)'
;MAQQPAPGSHCSPHTAQPPPAPAPPPTISLPPSPAPTPASPPIDCHNLCVSDCDRNCTASYDTGISQCEAQAAADFNDCYASCTSEKCPGKSCEHSGCGVGNCTCDNPNASECCQRCAFAASSIYTTCGSQYGGSYVYYCMLGCTNSCFTTCP
;
A
#
# COMPACT_ATOMS: atom_id res chain seq x y z
N MET A 1 30.67 -15.82 95.70
CA MET A 1 29.88 -16.75 96.53
C MET A 1 28.99 -15.91 97.44
N ALA A 2 27.67 -16.14 97.36
CA ALA A 2 26.61 -15.81 98.33
C ALA A 2 26.40 -14.35 98.79
N GLN A 3 25.19 -13.81 98.56
CA GLN A 3 24.09 -13.63 99.53
C GLN A 3 23.12 -12.50 99.10
N GLN A 4 21.83 -12.76 99.31
CA GLN A 4 20.64 -11.96 98.98
C GLN A 4 20.38 -10.86 100.01
N PRO A 5 19.62 -9.79 99.68
CA PRO A 5 18.34 -9.60 100.39
C PRO A 5 17.17 -9.15 99.50
N ALA A 6 15.97 -9.29 100.06
CA ALA A 6 14.65 -9.01 99.49
C ALA A 6 14.25 -7.50 99.61
N PRO A 7 12.95 -7.15 99.72
CA PRO A 7 12.06 -6.56 98.73
C PRO A 7 11.82 -5.05 98.93
N GLY A 8 11.20 -4.38 97.93
CA GLY A 8 10.83 -2.97 98.05
C GLY A 8 9.65 -2.59 97.15
N SER A 9 8.45 -2.91 97.61
CA SER A 9 7.19 -2.39 97.06
C SER A 9 7.06 -0.91 97.38
N HIS A 10 6.99 -0.05 96.36
CA HIS A 10 6.39 1.27 96.53
C HIS A 10 5.38 1.52 95.41
N CYS A 11 4.12 1.54 95.84
CA CYS A 11 2.95 1.92 95.09
C CYS A 11 3.13 3.30 94.43
N SER A 12 2.61 3.45 93.21
CA SER A 12 2.05 4.71 92.76
C SER A 12 0.74 4.43 92.01
N PRO A 13 -0.32 5.19 92.31
CA PRO A 13 -1.67 4.90 91.86
C PRO A 13 -1.83 5.12 90.36
N HIS A 14 -2.41 4.12 89.71
CA HIS A 14 -2.88 4.17 88.32
C HIS A 14 -3.80 5.38 88.11
N THR A 15 -3.32 6.36 87.35
CA THR A 15 -4.21 7.27 86.64
C THR A 15 -4.53 6.56 85.32
N ALA A 16 -5.79 6.16 85.15
CA ALA A 16 -6.25 5.49 83.95
C ALA A 16 -6.06 6.40 82.73
N GLN A 17 -5.14 6.03 81.84
CA GLN A 17 -4.97 6.66 80.55
C GLN A 17 -6.13 6.22 79.64
N PRO A 18 -6.92 7.14 79.04
CA PRO A 18 -7.95 6.76 78.09
C PRO A 18 -7.30 6.07 76.87
N PRO A 19 -7.98 5.07 76.27
CA PRO A 19 -7.46 4.38 75.09
C PRO A 19 -7.22 5.37 73.94
N PRO A 20 -6.14 5.22 73.17
CA PRO A 20 -5.89 6.06 72.00
C PRO A 20 -7.05 5.91 71.01
N ALA A 21 -7.51 7.04 70.46
CA ALA A 21 -8.56 7.07 69.45
C ALA A 21 -8.16 6.19 68.25
N PRO A 22 -9.11 5.45 67.65
CA PRO A 22 -8.84 4.65 66.46
C PRO A 22 -8.32 5.54 65.33
N ALA A 23 -7.21 5.12 64.71
CA ALA A 23 -6.64 5.79 63.55
C ALA A 23 -7.65 5.83 62.39
N PRO A 24 -7.73 6.93 61.62
CA PRO A 24 -8.62 7.00 60.47
C PRO A 24 -8.23 5.94 59.43
N PRO A 25 -9.21 5.34 58.72
CA PRO A 25 -8.92 4.36 57.68
C PRO A 25 -8.09 5.02 56.55
N PRO A 26 -7.23 4.25 55.86
CA PRO A 26 -6.46 4.77 54.74
C PRO A 26 -7.41 5.28 53.64
N THR A 27 -7.23 6.52 53.20
CA THR A 27 -7.93 7.07 52.05
C THR A 27 -7.47 6.33 50.80
N ILE A 28 -8.33 5.48 50.24
CA ILE A 28 -8.10 4.90 48.91
C ILE A 28 -8.27 6.05 47.90
N SER A 29 -7.17 6.59 47.43
CA SER A 29 -7.17 7.52 46.30
C SER A 29 -7.52 6.72 45.05
N LEU A 30 -8.76 6.87 44.56
CA LEU A 30 -9.17 6.31 43.28
C LEU A 30 -8.27 6.89 42.17
N PRO A 31 -7.83 6.07 41.20
CA PRO A 31 -7.12 6.60 40.03
C PRO A 31 -8.01 7.63 39.33
N PRO A 32 -7.43 8.72 38.78
CA PRO A 32 -8.21 9.71 38.05
C PRO A 32 -8.97 9.02 36.93
N SER A 33 -10.26 9.34 36.81
CA SER A 33 -11.10 8.89 35.70
C SER A 33 -10.38 9.23 34.38
N PRO A 34 -10.23 8.28 33.43
CA PRO A 34 -9.61 8.59 32.16
C PRO A 34 -10.36 9.74 31.49
N ALA A 35 -9.62 10.77 31.07
CA ALA A 35 -10.20 11.86 30.30
C ALA A 35 -10.91 11.28 29.06
N PRO A 36 -12.08 11.80 28.67
CA PRO A 36 -12.74 11.36 27.44
C PRO A 36 -11.76 11.58 26.28
N THR A 37 -11.48 10.50 25.55
CA THR A 37 -10.70 10.56 24.31
C THR A 37 -11.35 11.57 23.38
N PRO A 38 -10.59 12.50 22.77
CA PRO A 38 -11.12 13.40 21.74
C PRO A 38 -11.84 12.58 20.67
N ALA A 39 -13.07 12.94 20.34
CA ALA A 39 -13.76 12.34 19.19
C ALA A 39 -12.89 12.55 17.95
N SER A 40 -12.58 11.47 17.22
CA SER A 40 -11.90 11.56 15.94
C SER A 40 -12.65 12.54 15.04
N PRO A 41 -11.94 13.40 14.27
CA PRO A 41 -12.60 14.29 13.33
C PRO A 41 -13.49 13.47 12.38
N PRO A 42 -14.62 14.02 11.91
CA PRO A 42 -15.44 13.33 10.92
C PRO A 42 -14.56 13.04 9.70
N ILE A 43 -14.35 11.75 9.43
CA ILE A 43 -13.67 11.32 8.22
C ILE A 43 -14.64 11.60 7.09
N ASP A 44 -14.30 12.53 6.21
CA ASP A 44 -15.05 12.73 4.98
C ASP A 44 -14.73 11.56 4.03
N CYS A 45 -15.41 10.44 4.29
CA CYS A 45 -15.26 9.20 3.54
C CYS A 45 -15.41 9.44 2.04
N HIS A 46 -16.30 10.35 1.65
CA HIS A 46 -16.50 10.70 0.24
C HIS A 46 -15.25 11.25 -0.41
N ASN A 47 -14.64 12.29 0.14
CA ASN A 47 -13.42 12.87 -0.43
C ASN A 47 -12.23 11.90 -0.37
N LEU A 48 -12.11 11.12 0.70
CA LEU A 48 -11.06 10.09 0.80
C LEU A 48 -11.23 9.01 -0.27
N CYS A 49 -12.41 8.39 -0.36
CA CYS A 49 -12.71 7.37 -1.34
C CYS A 49 -12.51 7.86 -2.78
N VAL A 50 -12.99 9.07 -3.10
CA VAL A 50 -12.79 9.64 -4.44
C VAL A 50 -11.30 9.84 -4.73
N SER A 51 -10.52 10.34 -3.77
CA SER A 51 -9.09 10.59 -3.97
C SER A 51 -8.26 9.29 -4.11
N ASP A 52 -8.54 8.27 -3.29
CA ASP A 52 -7.85 6.98 -3.35
C ASP A 52 -8.22 6.23 -4.64
N CYS A 53 -9.51 6.25 -5.01
CA CYS A 53 -9.99 5.62 -6.24
C CYS A 53 -9.44 6.30 -7.49
N ASP A 54 -9.38 7.63 -7.53
CA ASP A 54 -8.75 8.36 -8.63
C ASP A 54 -7.32 7.90 -8.86
N ARG A 55 -6.53 7.89 -7.79
CA ARG A 55 -5.13 7.52 -7.82
C ARG A 55 -4.94 6.08 -8.26
N ASN A 56 -5.73 5.16 -7.70
CA ASN A 56 -5.62 3.74 -8.01
C ASN A 56 -6.06 3.42 -9.44
N CYS A 57 -7.14 4.04 -9.92
CA CYS A 57 -7.65 3.84 -11.27
C CYS A 57 -6.71 4.44 -12.32
N THR A 58 -6.14 5.61 -12.05
CA THR A 58 -5.13 6.23 -12.93
C THR A 58 -3.84 5.40 -12.97
N ALA A 59 -3.37 4.92 -11.82
CA ALA A 59 -2.20 4.03 -11.77
C ALA A 59 -2.45 2.69 -12.50
N SER A 60 -3.66 2.11 -12.35
CA SER A 60 -4.04 0.87 -13.04
C SER A 60 -4.14 1.06 -14.54
N TYR A 61 -4.67 2.22 -14.98
CA TYR A 61 -4.69 2.62 -16.39
C TYR A 61 -3.28 2.69 -16.97
N ASP A 62 -2.38 3.44 -16.33
CA ASP A 62 -1.01 3.65 -16.79
C ASP A 62 -0.21 2.34 -16.84
N THR A 63 -0.37 1.52 -15.78
CA THR A 63 0.21 0.18 -15.71
C THR A 63 -0.34 -0.72 -16.84
N GLY A 64 -1.63 -0.63 -17.12
CA GLY A 64 -2.29 -1.37 -18.19
C GLY A 64 -1.78 -1.00 -19.58
N ILE A 65 -1.68 0.31 -19.87
CA ILE A 65 -1.11 0.81 -21.12
C ILE A 65 0.35 0.40 -21.27
N SER A 66 1.15 0.54 -20.21
CA SER A 66 2.57 0.13 -20.22
C SER A 66 2.73 -1.37 -20.51
N GLN A 67 1.82 -2.22 -20.00
CA GLN A 67 1.81 -3.64 -20.35
C GLN A 67 1.45 -3.88 -21.82
N CYS A 68 0.51 -3.11 -22.39
CA CYS A 68 0.19 -3.18 -23.81
C CYS A 68 1.40 -2.85 -24.69
N GLU A 69 2.19 -1.84 -24.31
CA GLU A 69 3.43 -1.47 -25.01
C GLU A 69 4.48 -2.58 -24.91
N ALA A 70 4.69 -3.12 -23.71
CA ALA A 70 5.63 -4.20 -23.48
C ALA A 70 5.28 -5.45 -24.29
N GLN A 71 3.99 -5.81 -24.35
CA GLN A 71 3.51 -6.93 -25.13
C GLN A 71 3.72 -6.70 -26.63
N ALA A 72 3.30 -5.55 -27.15
CA ALA A 72 3.51 -5.20 -28.55
C ALA A 72 5.00 -5.21 -28.95
N ALA A 73 5.89 -4.74 -28.06
CA ALA A 73 7.32 -4.81 -28.27
C ALA A 73 7.84 -6.26 -28.26
N ALA A 74 7.37 -7.11 -27.36
CA ALA A 74 7.74 -8.52 -27.32
C ALA A 74 7.31 -9.25 -28.60
N ASP A 75 6.06 -9.08 -29.02
CA ASP A 75 5.52 -9.65 -30.26
C ASP A 75 6.26 -9.14 -31.50
N PHE A 76 6.61 -7.85 -31.53
CA PHE A 76 7.44 -7.29 -32.61
C PHE A 76 8.80 -8.00 -32.68
N ASN A 77 9.50 -8.11 -31.54
CA ASN A 77 10.83 -8.69 -31.50
C ASN A 77 10.81 -10.17 -31.90
N ASP A 78 9.82 -10.93 -31.44
CA ASP A 78 9.65 -12.34 -31.81
C ASP A 78 9.36 -12.50 -33.32
N CYS A 79 8.40 -11.72 -33.84
CA CYS A 79 8.06 -11.70 -35.27
C CYS A 79 9.28 -11.32 -36.12
N TYR A 80 10.02 -10.29 -35.70
CA TYR A 80 11.16 -9.78 -36.42
C TYR A 80 12.32 -10.79 -36.43
N ALA A 81 12.63 -11.39 -35.28
CA ALA A 81 13.65 -12.43 -35.16
C ALA A 81 13.31 -13.66 -36.02
N SER A 82 12.05 -14.09 -36.00
CA SER A 82 11.56 -15.19 -36.83
C SER A 82 11.69 -14.88 -38.33
N CYS A 83 11.15 -13.73 -38.76
CA CYS A 83 11.16 -13.32 -40.16
C CYS A 83 12.60 -13.13 -40.70
N THR A 84 13.48 -12.50 -39.93
CA THR A 84 14.88 -12.31 -40.34
C THR A 84 15.68 -13.60 -40.32
N SER A 85 15.37 -14.55 -39.43
CA SER A 85 15.99 -15.88 -39.45
C SER A 85 15.65 -16.67 -40.72
N GLU A 86 14.42 -16.54 -41.24
CA GLU A 86 13.99 -17.21 -42.47
C GLU A 86 14.42 -16.48 -43.74
N LYS A 87 14.33 -15.14 -43.77
CA LYS A 87 14.53 -14.32 -44.98
C LYS A 87 15.93 -13.75 -45.11
N CYS A 88 16.65 -13.59 -43.99
CA CYS A 88 17.93 -12.88 -43.91
C CYS A 88 18.95 -13.57 -42.98
N PRO A 89 19.28 -14.86 -43.17
CA PRO A 89 20.22 -15.54 -42.28
C PRO A 89 21.57 -14.80 -42.26
N GLY A 90 21.96 -14.28 -41.09
CA GLY A 90 23.20 -13.52 -40.89
C GLY A 90 23.16 -12.05 -41.33
N LYS A 91 21.99 -11.49 -41.66
CA LYS A 91 21.82 -10.08 -42.06
C LYS A 91 20.59 -9.45 -41.37
N SER A 92 20.71 -9.21 -40.08
CA SER A 92 19.72 -8.51 -39.24
C SER A 92 19.96 -6.99 -39.22
N CYS A 93 18.95 -6.20 -38.85
CA CYS A 93 19.05 -4.76 -38.63
C CYS A 93 19.42 -4.43 -37.18
N GLU A 94 20.21 -5.28 -36.50
CA GLU A 94 20.56 -5.15 -35.08
C GLU A 94 21.20 -3.78 -34.72
N HIS A 95 21.67 -3.02 -35.72
CA HIS A 95 22.22 -1.67 -35.55
C HIS A 95 21.41 -0.54 -36.21
N SER A 96 20.27 -0.81 -36.85
CA SER A 96 19.56 0.20 -37.67
C SER A 96 18.32 0.80 -37.02
N GLY A 97 18.02 0.47 -35.76
CA GLY A 97 16.87 1.06 -35.06
C GLY A 97 15.52 0.51 -35.51
N CYS A 98 15.48 -0.73 -36.01
CA CYS A 98 14.23 -1.46 -36.26
C CYS A 98 13.46 -1.64 -34.95
N GLY A 99 12.24 -1.11 -34.91
CA GLY A 99 11.34 -1.15 -33.77
C GLY A 99 9.90 -0.82 -34.19
N VAL A 100 8.98 -0.86 -33.23
CA VAL A 100 7.59 -0.46 -33.45
C VAL A 100 7.57 1.02 -33.87
N GLY A 101 7.28 1.28 -35.16
CA GLY A 101 7.21 2.63 -35.72
C GLY A 101 8.48 3.16 -36.42
N ASN A 102 9.61 2.43 -36.38
CA ASN A 102 10.79 2.76 -37.19
C ASN A 102 11.39 1.50 -37.81
N CYS A 103 11.45 1.45 -39.13
CA CYS A 103 11.97 0.30 -39.87
C CYS A 103 13.07 0.73 -40.85
N THR A 104 13.94 1.63 -40.39
CA THR A 104 15.10 2.04 -41.19
C THR A 104 16.13 0.92 -41.16
N CYS A 105 16.49 0.37 -42.32
CA CYS A 105 17.56 -0.61 -42.41
C CYS A 105 18.11 -0.69 -43.83
N ASP A 106 19.42 -0.95 -43.92
CA ASP A 106 20.13 -1.09 -45.19
C ASP A 106 19.76 -2.39 -45.92
N ASN A 107 19.36 -3.42 -45.17
CA ASN A 107 18.88 -4.68 -45.73
C ASN A 107 17.38 -4.60 -46.08
N PRO A 108 17.00 -4.64 -47.38
CA PRO A 108 15.61 -4.52 -47.81
C PRO A 108 14.70 -5.63 -47.28
N ASN A 109 15.21 -6.86 -47.17
CA ASN A 109 14.43 -7.99 -46.66
C ASN A 109 14.14 -7.84 -45.15
N ALA A 110 15.10 -7.28 -44.41
CA ALA A 110 14.93 -7.04 -42.99
C ALA A 110 14.06 -5.78 -42.73
N SER A 111 14.11 -4.77 -43.61
CA SER A 111 13.15 -3.66 -43.62
C SER A 111 11.70 -4.13 -43.85
N GLU A 112 11.49 -5.06 -44.79
CA GLU A 112 10.16 -5.66 -45.04
C GLU A 112 9.66 -6.44 -43.82
N CYS A 113 10.52 -7.27 -43.21
CA CYS A 113 10.21 -7.96 -41.96
C CYS A 113 9.80 -6.98 -40.86
N CYS A 114 10.57 -5.90 -40.68
CA CYS A 114 10.23 -4.89 -39.69
C CYS A 114 8.88 -4.24 -39.97
N GLN A 115 8.60 -3.80 -41.19
CA GLN A 115 7.33 -3.13 -41.52
C GLN A 115 6.14 -4.04 -41.24
N ARG A 116 6.23 -5.32 -41.63
CA ARG A 116 5.19 -6.30 -41.40
C ARG A 116 4.97 -6.57 -39.91
N CYS A 117 6.04 -6.75 -39.15
CA CYS A 117 5.97 -7.00 -37.72
C CYS A 117 5.52 -5.76 -36.93
N ALA A 118 5.92 -4.56 -37.34
CA ALA A 118 5.49 -3.30 -36.74
C ALA A 118 3.98 -3.08 -36.95
N PHE A 119 3.44 -3.44 -38.11
CA PHE A 119 2.00 -3.41 -38.37
C PHE A 119 1.24 -4.40 -37.46
N ALA A 120 1.76 -5.61 -37.28
CA ALA A 120 1.15 -6.59 -36.37
C ALA A 120 1.19 -6.10 -34.91
N ALA A 121 2.35 -5.61 -34.45
CA ALA A 121 2.54 -5.08 -33.10
C ALA A 121 1.65 -3.87 -32.80
N SER A 122 1.51 -2.94 -33.76
CA SER A 122 0.61 -1.78 -33.60
C SER A 122 -0.87 -2.18 -33.53
N SER A 123 -1.28 -3.23 -34.24
CA SER A 123 -2.63 -3.81 -34.10
C SER A 123 -2.86 -4.40 -32.70
N ILE A 124 -1.88 -5.14 -32.18
CA ILE A 124 -1.91 -5.70 -30.81
C ILE A 124 -2.00 -4.58 -29.77
N TYR A 125 -1.14 -3.57 -29.90
CA TYR A 125 -1.16 -2.40 -29.03
C TYR A 125 -2.52 -1.70 -29.05
N THR A 126 -3.07 -1.44 -30.24
CA THR A 126 -4.37 -0.75 -30.37
C THR A 126 -5.51 -1.57 -29.76
N THR A 127 -5.49 -2.88 -29.98
CA THR A 127 -6.48 -3.80 -29.40
C THR A 127 -6.38 -3.81 -27.88
N CYS A 128 -5.17 -3.92 -27.34
CA CYS A 128 -4.93 -3.89 -25.90
C CYS A 128 -5.31 -2.53 -25.29
N GLY A 129 -4.88 -1.43 -25.90
CA GLY A 129 -5.18 -0.07 -25.49
C GLY A 129 -6.67 0.26 -25.53
N SER A 130 -7.45 -0.39 -26.40
CA SER A 130 -8.91 -0.21 -26.44
C SER A 130 -9.61 -0.64 -25.15
N GLN A 131 -9.03 -1.61 -24.42
CA GLN A 131 -9.51 -2.05 -23.10
C GLN A 131 -9.32 -0.96 -22.03
N TYR A 132 -8.30 -0.13 -22.23
CA TYR A 132 -7.99 1.05 -21.44
C TYR A 132 -8.42 2.32 -22.19
N GLY A 133 -9.54 2.29 -22.91
CA GLY A 133 -10.06 3.47 -23.61
C GLY A 133 -10.47 4.60 -22.66
N GLY A 134 -10.93 5.73 -23.21
CA GLY A 134 -11.23 6.95 -22.43
C GLY A 134 -12.24 6.78 -21.29
N SER A 135 -13.02 5.69 -21.28
CA SER A 135 -13.99 5.39 -20.23
C SER A 135 -13.44 4.47 -19.13
N TYR A 136 -12.23 3.93 -19.24
CA TYR A 136 -11.67 2.98 -18.25
C TYR A 136 -11.61 3.61 -16.86
N VAL A 137 -11.00 4.79 -16.74
CA VAL A 137 -10.87 5.50 -15.46
C VAL A 137 -12.25 5.82 -14.89
N TYR A 138 -13.22 6.18 -15.73
CA TYR A 138 -14.60 6.43 -15.30
C TYR A 138 -15.27 5.18 -14.71
N TYR A 139 -15.23 4.04 -15.40
CA TYR A 139 -15.84 2.81 -14.89
C TYR A 139 -15.10 2.25 -13.68
N CYS A 140 -13.77 2.37 -13.65
CA CYS A 140 -12.96 2.01 -12.49
C CYS A 140 -13.33 2.88 -11.28
N MET A 141 -13.45 4.20 -11.46
CA MET A 141 -13.88 5.14 -10.43
C MET A 141 -15.26 4.78 -9.89
N LEU A 142 -16.21 4.49 -10.77
CA LEU A 142 -17.58 4.16 -10.39
C LEU A 142 -17.65 2.89 -9.53
N GLY A 143 -16.88 1.86 -9.90
CA GLY A 143 -16.78 0.62 -9.13
C GLY A 143 -16.03 0.82 -7.80
N CYS A 144 -14.88 1.48 -7.85
CA CYS A 144 -14.02 1.69 -6.68
C CYS A 144 -14.72 2.55 -5.62
N THR A 145 -15.32 3.67 -6.02
CA THR A 145 -16.02 4.55 -5.08
C THR A 145 -17.21 3.83 -4.45
N ASN A 146 -18.01 3.11 -5.23
CA ASN A 146 -19.14 2.33 -4.71
C ASN A 146 -18.70 1.29 -3.66
N SER A 147 -17.61 0.55 -3.92
CA SER A 147 -17.03 -0.38 -2.94
C SER A 147 -16.46 0.33 -1.72
N CYS A 148 -15.78 1.46 -1.91
CA CYS A 148 -15.20 2.23 -0.81
C CYS A 148 -16.30 2.78 0.12
N PHE A 149 -17.40 3.30 -0.43
CA PHE A 149 -18.56 3.75 0.35
C PHE A 149 -19.18 2.65 1.19
N THR A 150 -19.29 1.43 0.66
CA THR A 150 -19.84 0.29 1.42
C THR A 150 -18.95 -0.16 2.58
N THR A 151 -17.68 0.25 2.59
CA THR A 151 -16.69 -0.16 3.60
C THR A 151 -16.38 0.95 4.61
N CYS A 152 -16.92 2.16 4.41
CA CYS A 152 -16.78 3.25 5.37
C CYS A 152 -17.71 3.05 6.58
N PRO A 153 -17.17 3.16 7.81
CA PRO A 153 -17.95 3.06 9.05
C PRO A 153 -18.79 4.31 9.34
#